data_AF-A0A971XCC0-F1
#
_entry.id   AF-A0A971XCC0-F1
#
_cell.length_a   1.000
_cell.length_b   1.000
_cell.length_c   1.000
_cell.angle_alpha   90.00
_cell.angle_beta   90.00
_cell.angle_gamma   90.00
#
_symmetry.space_group_name_H-M   'P 1'
#
loop_
_entity.id
_entity.type
_entity.pdbx_description
1 polymer ?
#
loop_
_entity_poly.entity_id
_entity_poly.type
_entity_poly.pdbx_seq_one_letter_code
_entity_poly.pdbx_strand_id
1 'polypeptide(L)'
;MNPNIIIILGCLIPGLMTGLGALPVFFTKDVSRKALDTMLGAAAGIMLAATCFSLILPSIEFGGGDLKAVLITSAGVLLGGIFLDIIDKHSPHMHLIDKRVEGTNTDSLKKIWLFIIAITIHNFPEGMATGVAFGTDNIANGITIALGIG
;
A
#
# COMPACT_ATOMS: atom_id res chain seq x y z
N MET A 1 9.59 -3.01 25.35
CA MET A 1 9.71 -1.85 24.44
C MET A 1 8.43 -1.04 24.55
N ASN A 2 8.47 0.30 24.43
CA ASN A 2 7.24 1.11 24.47
C ASN A 2 6.37 0.78 23.23
N PRO A 3 5.07 0.43 23.38
CA PRO A 3 4.18 0.08 22.26
C PRO A 3 4.17 1.12 21.15
N ASN A 4 4.25 2.41 21.50
CA ASN A 4 4.26 3.50 20.52
C ASN A 4 5.51 3.45 19.63
N ILE A 5 6.66 3.05 20.17
CA ILE A 5 7.90 2.91 19.39
C ILE A 5 7.76 1.75 18.40
N ILE A 6 7.13 0.64 18.79
CA ILE A 6 6.91 -0.50 17.90
C ILE A 6 6.04 -0.09 16.72
N ILE A 7 4.93 0.61 16.97
CA ILE A 7 4.04 1.08 15.91
C ILE A 7 4.76 2.07 14.98
N ILE A 8 5.51 3.03 15.54
CA ILE A 8 6.28 3.99 14.73
C ILE A 8 7.27 3.27 13.82
N LEU A 9 8.05 2.33 14.36
CA LEU A 9 8.99 1.54 13.57
C LEU A 9 8.28 0.66 12.54
N GLY A 10 7.13 0.09 12.92
CA GLY A 10 6.28 -0.73 12.07
C GLY A 10 5.72 0.01 10.85
N CYS A 11 5.49 1.32 10.96
CA CYS A 11 5.09 2.16 9.83
C CYS A 11 6.30 2.70 9.04
N LEU A 12 7.39 3.05 9.73
CA LEU A 12 8.55 3.71 9.11
C LEU A 12 9.41 2.74 8.28
N ILE A 13 9.69 1.55 8.83
CA ILE A 13 10.62 0.60 8.20
C ILE A 13 10.11 0.12 6.83
N PRO A 14 8.84 -0.32 6.67
CA PRO A 14 8.34 -0.73 5.36
C PRO A 14 8.39 0.40 4.33
N GLY A 15 8.04 1.63 4.73
CA GLY A 15 8.16 2.79 3.84
C GLY A 15 9.60 3.09 3.40
N LEU A 16 10.59 2.86 4.27
CA LEU A 16 12.00 2.98 3.91
C LEU A 16 12.45 1.86 2.95
N MET A 17 11.87 0.65 3.07
CA MET A 17 12.16 -0.45 2.15
C MET A 17 11.75 -0.15 0.71
N THR A 18 10.66 0.59 0.48
CA THR A 18 10.32 1.10 -0.86
C THR A 18 11.44 1.95 -1.46
N GLY A 19 12.06 2.82 -0.64
CA GLY A 19 13.21 3.63 -1.05
C GLY A 19 14.45 2.79 -1.34
N LEU A 20 14.71 1.77 -0.52
CA LEU A 20 15.80 0.81 -0.74
C LEU A 20 15.58 -0.01 -2.03
N GLY A 21 14.35 -0.43 -2.29
CA GLY A 21 13.94 -1.16 -3.50
C GLY A 21 14.09 -0.33 -4.78
N ALA A 22 14.14 1.00 -4.68
CA ALA A 22 14.39 1.89 -5.81
C ALA A 22 15.88 2.04 -6.17
N LEU A 23 16.82 1.67 -5.28
CA LEU A 23 18.27 1.79 -5.52
C LEU A 23 18.79 1.09 -6.78
N PRO A 24 18.29 -0.09 -7.20
CA PRO A 24 18.73 -0.75 -8.42
C PRO A 24 18.60 0.11 -9.69
N VAL A 25 17.69 1.10 -9.70
CA VAL A 25 17.49 2.01 -10.85
C VAL A 25 18.75 2.81 -11.22
N PHE A 26 19.68 3.00 -10.26
CA PHE A 26 20.97 3.66 -10.53
C PHE A 26 21.95 2.78 -11.32
N PHE A 27 21.75 1.46 -11.31
CA PHE A 27 22.62 0.47 -11.96
C PHE A 27 21.97 -0.16 -13.20
N THR A 28 20.63 -0.18 -13.27
CA THR A 28 19.87 -0.78 -14.38
C THR A 28 18.98 0.28 -15.04
N LYS A 29 19.23 0.58 -16.32
CA LYS A 29 18.42 1.55 -17.09
C LYS A 29 17.26 0.91 -17.85
N ASP A 30 17.37 -0.35 -18.22
CA ASP A 30 16.38 -1.09 -19.00
C ASP A 30 16.01 -2.39 -18.29
N VAL A 31 14.79 -2.46 -17.78
CA VAL A 31 14.20 -3.67 -17.19
C VAL A 31 13.29 -4.30 -18.25
N SER A 32 13.50 -5.59 -18.55
CA SER A 32 12.65 -6.28 -19.52
C SER A 32 11.19 -6.27 -19.08
N ARG A 33 10.25 -6.16 -20.03
CA ARG A 33 8.81 -6.15 -19.74
C ARG A 33 8.38 -7.37 -18.92
N LYS A 34 8.90 -8.55 -19.27
CA LYS A 34 8.66 -9.81 -18.55
C LYS A 34 9.11 -9.72 -17.08
N ALA A 35 10.28 -9.15 -16.81
CA ALA A 35 10.76 -8.97 -15.45
C ALA A 35 9.87 -8.01 -14.66
N LEU A 36 9.47 -6.88 -15.26
CA LEU A 36 8.55 -5.92 -14.65
C LEU A 36 7.20 -6.55 -14.32
N ASP A 37 6.59 -7.26 -15.29
CA ASP A 37 5.31 -7.93 -15.08
C ASP A 37 5.41 -9.03 -14.01
N THR A 38 6.55 -9.71 -13.92
CA THR A 38 6.82 -10.71 -12.87
C THR A 38 6.92 -10.05 -11.49
N MET A 39 7.62 -8.92 -11.38
CA MET A 39 7.74 -8.16 -10.13
C MET A 39 6.37 -7.63 -9.66
N LEU A 40 5.59 -7.05 -10.58
CA LEU A 40 4.23 -6.57 -10.30
C LEU A 40 3.30 -7.71 -9.88
N GLY A 41 3.38 -8.86 -10.56
CA GLY A 41 2.60 -10.05 -10.20
C GLY A 41 2.99 -10.62 -8.84
N ALA A 42 4.29 -10.65 -8.51
CA ALA A 42 4.78 -11.06 -7.21
C ALA A 42 4.28 -10.13 -6.09
N ALA A 43 4.40 -8.82 -6.28
CA ALA A 43 3.90 -7.82 -5.33
C ALA A 43 2.39 -7.94 -5.10
N ALA A 44 1.60 -8.03 -6.18
CA ALA A 44 0.16 -8.23 -6.08
C ALA A 44 -0.21 -9.53 -5.34
N GLY A 45 0.53 -10.61 -5.59
CA GLY A 45 0.33 -11.90 -4.91
C GLY A 45 0.62 -11.83 -3.41
N ILE A 46 1.73 -11.20 -3.01
CA ILE A 46 2.11 -11.01 -1.59
C ILE A 46 1.04 -10.16 -0.89
N MET A 47 0.57 -9.08 -1.52
CA MET A 47 -0.46 -8.21 -0.94
C MET A 47 -1.82 -8.90 -0.80
N LEU A 48 -2.20 -9.74 -1.77
CA LEU A 48 -3.40 -10.56 -1.66
C LEU A 48 -3.28 -11.57 -0.49
N ALA A 49 -2.13 -12.22 -0.35
CA ALA A 49 -1.88 -13.17 0.74
C ALA A 49 -1.91 -12.47 2.11
N ALA A 50 -1.24 -11.33 2.26
CA ALA A 50 -1.26 -10.53 3.48
C ALA A 50 -2.69 -10.08 3.84
N THR A 51 -3.47 -9.67 2.84
CA THR A 51 -4.87 -9.28 3.03
C THR A 51 -5.71 -10.45 3.57
N CYS A 52 -5.58 -11.64 2.99
CA CYS A 52 -6.36 -12.81 3.42
C CYS A 52 -5.90 -13.35 4.79
N PHE A 53 -4.60 -13.59 4.95
CA PHE A 53 -4.06 -14.35 6.09
C PHE A 53 -3.62 -13.49 7.27
N SER A 54 -3.30 -12.22 7.04
CA SER A 54 -2.75 -11.33 8.07
C SER A 54 -3.70 -10.19 8.44
N LEU A 55 -4.72 -9.90 7.63
CA LEU A 55 -5.75 -8.90 7.95
C LEU A 55 -7.13 -9.51 8.14
N ILE A 56 -7.70 -10.16 7.11
CA ILE A 56 -9.10 -10.66 7.15
C ILE A 56 -9.26 -11.77 8.18
N LEU A 57 -8.43 -12.81 8.12
CA LEU A 57 -8.54 -13.93 9.05
C LEU A 57 -8.30 -13.48 10.51
N PRO A 58 -7.23 -12.73 10.83
CA PRO A 58 -7.05 -12.19 12.19
C PRO A 58 -8.17 -11.26 12.65
N SER A 59 -8.77 -10.46 11.76
CA SER A 59 -9.91 -9.60 12.08
C SER A 59 -11.14 -10.43 12.53
N ILE A 60 -11.42 -11.52 11.82
CA ILE A 60 -12.53 -12.42 12.16
C ILE A 60 -12.27 -13.12 13.50
N GLU A 61 -11.06 -13.62 13.71
CA GLU A 61 -10.66 -14.27 14.96
C GLU A 61 -10.72 -13.31 16.15
N PHE A 62 -10.24 -12.07 15.96
CA PHE A 62 -10.31 -11.02 16.97
C PHE A 62 -11.77 -10.66 17.33
N GLY A 63 -12.69 -10.72 16.36
CA GLY A 63 -14.12 -10.52 16.58
C GLY A 63 -14.86 -11.70 17.24
N GLY A 64 -14.17 -12.81 17.53
CA GLY A 64 -14.75 -14.00 18.16
C GLY A 64 -15.10 -15.15 17.21
N GLY A 65 -14.77 -15.03 15.91
CA GLY A 65 -14.90 -16.11 14.93
C GLY A 65 -16.34 -16.49 14.55
N ASP A 66 -17.34 -15.74 15.00
CA ASP A 66 -18.75 -16.00 14.73
C ASP A 66 -19.23 -15.28 13.45
N LEU A 67 -20.50 -15.52 13.09
CA LEU A 67 -21.12 -14.87 11.93
C LEU A 67 -21.08 -13.33 12.05
N LYS A 68 -21.15 -12.78 13.27
CA LYS A 68 -21.08 -11.32 13.47
C LYS A 68 -19.69 -10.79 13.14
N ALA A 69 -18.62 -11.48 13.58
CA ALA A 69 -17.25 -11.12 13.25
C ALA A 69 -16.98 -11.12 11.73
N VAL A 70 -17.53 -12.10 11.01
CA VAL A 70 -17.46 -12.16 9.54
C VAL A 70 -18.20 -10.98 8.90
N LEU A 71 -19.40 -10.66 9.37
CA LEU A 71 -20.18 -9.53 8.84
C LEU A 71 -19.48 -8.19 9.10
N ILE A 72 -18.92 -7.99 10.30
CA ILE A 72 -18.18 -6.78 10.65
C ILE A 72 -16.92 -6.65 9.78
N THR A 73 -16.14 -7.73 9.65
CA THR A 73 -14.93 -7.73 8.81
C THR A 73 -15.27 -7.45 7.35
N SER A 74 -16.33 -8.09 6.82
CA SER A 74 -16.78 -7.88 5.43
C SER A 74 -17.26 -6.44 5.21
N ALA A 75 -18.00 -5.86 6.16
CA ALA A 75 -18.41 -4.47 6.10
C ALA A 75 -17.20 -3.52 6.12
N GLY A 76 -16.19 -3.82 6.95
CA GLY A 76 -14.93 -3.07 6.97
C GLY A 76 -14.18 -3.11 5.63
N VAL A 77 -14.07 -4.29 5.02
CA VAL A 77 -13.46 -4.45 3.68
C VAL A 77 -14.22 -3.66 2.62
N LEU A 78 -15.55 -3.74 2.61
CA LEU A 78 -16.39 -2.98 1.67
C LEU A 78 -16.25 -1.47 1.86
N LEU A 79 -16.28 -0.99 3.11
CA LEU A 79 -16.08 0.43 3.43
C LEU A 79 -14.69 0.91 3.00
N GLY A 80 -13.65 0.11 3.24
CA GLY A 80 -12.30 0.39 2.76
C GLY A 80 -12.21 0.47 1.24
N GLY A 81 -12.85 -0.47 0.54
CA GLY A 81 -12.91 -0.46 -0.93
C GLY A 81 -13.64 0.77 -1.47
N ILE A 82 -14.79 1.14 -0.89
CA ILE A 82 -15.54 2.36 -1.26
C ILE A 82 -14.70 3.60 -0.96
N PHE A 83 -14.01 3.65 0.17
CA PHE A 83 -13.13 4.76 0.52
C PHE A 83 -12.01 4.95 -0.52
N LEU A 84 -11.37 3.87 -0.97
CA LEU A 84 -10.35 3.94 -2.01
C LEU A 84 -10.93 4.31 -3.38
N ASP A 85 -12.11 3.81 -3.75
CA ASP A 85 -12.80 4.21 -4.98
C ASP A 85 -13.15 5.72 -4.98
N ILE A 86 -13.56 6.27 -3.84
CA ILE A 86 -13.80 7.71 -3.69
C ILE A 86 -12.49 8.49 -3.86
N ILE A 87 -11.41 8.06 -3.20
CA ILE A 87 -10.12 8.73 -3.33
C ILE A 87 -9.64 8.71 -4.77
N ASP A 88 -9.71 7.56 -5.46
CA ASP A 88 -9.27 7.42 -6.85
C ASP A 88 -10.05 8.38 -7.78
N LYS A 89 -11.38 8.43 -7.63
CA LYS A 89 -12.24 9.34 -8.42
C LYS A 89 -11.95 10.83 -8.20
N HIS A 90 -11.55 11.21 -6.99
CA HIS A 90 -11.24 12.61 -6.65
C HIS A 90 -9.75 12.93 -6.76
N SER A 91 -8.91 11.93 -7.01
CA SER A 91 -7.48 12.12 -7.17
C SER A 91 -7.22 12.91 -8.45
N PRO A 92 -6.32 13.91 -8.41
CA PRO A 92 -5.91 14.62 -9.61
C PRO A 92 -5.23 13.63 -10.54
N HIS A 93 -5.88 13.31 -11.66
CA HIS A 93 -5.34 12.47 -12.71
C HIS A 93 -5.13 13.30 -13.98
N MET A 94 -4.02 13.05 -14.69
CA MET A 94 -3.87 13.60 -16.03
C MET A 94 -4.59 12.68 -17.00
N HIS A 95 -5.57 13.23 -17.74
CA HIS A 95 -5.98 12.62 -19.00
C HIS A 95 -4.80 12.73 -19.98
N LEU A 96 -3.97 11.69 -20.04
CA LEU A 96 -2.85 11.57 -20.99
C LEU A 96 -3.28 11.68 -22.47
N ILE A 97 -4.59 11.66 -22.75
CA ILE A 97 -5.20 11.67 -24.08
C ILE A 97 -5.51 13.10 -24.58
N ASP A 98 -5.59 14.11 -23.71
CA ASP A 98 -5.77 15.50 -24.17
C ASP A 98 -4.44 16.10 -24.63
N LYS A 99 -4.17 15.86 -25.91
CA LYS A 99 -3.08 16.44 -26.71
C LYS A 99 -3.21 17.96 -26.81
N ARG A 100 -2.48 18.67 -25.96
CA ARG A 100 -1.73 19.94 -26.18
C ARG A 100 -1.17 20.27 -24.79
N VAL A 101 0.08 20.67 -24.62
CA VAL A 101 0.53 22.06 -24.78
C VAL A 101 2.06 22.07 -24.93
N GLU A 102 2.58 22.89 -25.85
CA GLU A 102 3.98 23.33 -25.88
C GLU A 102 4.22 24.33 -24.74
N GLY A 103 5.13 24.07 -23.79
CA GLY A 103 5.39 25.02 -22.70
C GLY A 103 6.40 24.57 -21.64
N THR A 104 6.96 25.54 -20.94
CA THR A 104 8.17 25.50 -20.08
C THR A 104 8.18 24.49 -18.91
N ASN A 105 9.36 24.29 -18.30
CA ASN A 105 9.75 23.45 -17.15
C ASN A 105 8.71 23.13 -16.04
N THR A 106 7.64 23.93 -15.91
CA THR A 106 6.51 23.72 -15.01
C THR A 106 5.72 22.43 -15.26
N ASP A 107 5.71 21.90 -16.49
CA ASP A 107 4.95 20.67 -16.79
C ASP A 107 5.61 19.40 -16.25
N SER A 108 6.94 19.37 -16.19
CA SER A 108 7.68 18.27 -15.53
C SER A 108 7.39 18.24 -14.04
N LEU A 109 7.33 19.41 -13.38
CA LEU A 109 6.99 19.51 -11.96
C LEU A 109 5.56 19.03 -11.67
N LYS A 110 4.59 19.39 -12.52
CA LYS A 110 3.21 18.88 -12.39
C LYS A 110 3.15 17.36 -12.48
N LYS A 111 3.84 16.75 -13.46
CA LYS A 111 3.90 15.28 -13.63
C LYS A 111 4.53 14.59 -12.42
N ILE A 112 5.60 15.15 -11.87
CA ILE A 112 6.25 14.64 -10.66
C ILE A 112 5.27 14.70 -9.48
N TRP A 113 4.59 15.83 -9.27
CA TRP A 113 3.60 15.96 -8.20
C TRP A 113 2.43 14.98 -8.32
N LEU A 114 1.90 14.78 -9.52
CA LEU A 114 0.85 13.79 -9.77
C LEU A 114 1.32 12.38 -9.45
N PHE A 115 2.56 12.03 -9.82
CA PHE A 115 3.16 10.74 -9.50
C PHE A 115 3.34 10.55 -7.99
N ILE A 116 3.84 11.57 -7.29
CA ILE A 116 3.98 11.56 -5.82
C ILE A 116 2.63 11.38 -5.15
N ILE A 117 1.59 12.12 -5.58
CA ILE A 117 0.24 12.00 -5.04
C ILE A 117 -0.32 10.59 -5.29
N ALA A 118 -0.17 10.05 -6.50
CA ALA A 118 -0.64 8.71 -6.84
C ALA A 118 0.01 7.63 -5.98
N ILE A 119 1.34 7.67 -5.81
CA ILE A 119 2.05 6.73 -4.93
C ILE A 119 1.63 6.92 -3.47
N THR A 120 1.48 8.17 -3.01
CA THR A 120 1.06 8.44 -1.63
C THR A 120 -0.30 7.83 -1.33
N ILE A 121 -1.26 7.97 -2.25
CA ILE A 121 -2.59 7.38 -2.13
C ILE A 121 -2.51 5.85 -2.09
N HIS A 122 -1.61 5.24 -2.85
CA HIS A 122 -1.42 3.79 -2.87
C HIS A 122 -0.76 3.25 -1.60
N ASN A 123 0.25 3.94 -1.08
CA ASN A 123 1.00 3.52 0.11
C ASN A 123 0.24 3.86 1.41
N PHE A 124 -0.76 4.73 1.36
CA PHE A 124 -1.56 5.09 2.53
C PHE A 124 -2.29 3.86 3.15
N PRO A 125 -3.01 3.03 2.38
CA PRO A 125 -3.56 1.75 2.85
C PRO A 125 -2.53 0.82 3.50
N GLU A 126 -1.34 0.70 2.93
CA GLU A 126 -0.27 -0.17 3.43
C GLU A 126 0.26 0.33 4.79
N GLY A 127 0.44 1.64 4.92
CA GLY A 127 0.78 2.28 6.19
C GLY A 127 -0.30 2.10 7.26
N MET A 128 -1.58 2.13 6.88
CA MET A 128 -2.68 1.84 7.81
C MET A 128 -2.69 0.36 8.22
N ALA A 129 -2.47 -0.56 7.29
CA ALA A 129 -2.45 -2.00 7.56
C ALA A 129 -1.35 -2.37 8.57
N THR A 130 -0.13 -1.87 8.38
CA THR A 130 0.98 -2.05 9.32
C THR A 130 0.68 -1.43 10.68
N GLY A 131 0.18 -0.19 10.71
CA GLY A 131 -0.16 0.50 11.95
C GLY A 131 -1.22 -0.23 12.77
N VAL A 132 -2.31 -0.70 12.14
CA VAL A 132 -3.36 -1.48 12.81
C VAL A 132 -2.80 -2.81 13.32
N ALA A 133 -1.98 -3.51 12.52
CA ALA A 133 -1.44 -4.80 12.91
C ALA A 133 -0.52 -4.72 14.14
N PHE A 134 0.38 -3.74 14.20
CA PHE A 134 1.22 -3.49 15.38
C PHE A 134 0.48 -2.85 16.56
N GLY A 135 -0.72 -2.29 16.32
CA GLY A 135 -1.61 -1.81 17.37
C GLY A 135 -2.32 -2.93 18.14
N THR A 136 -2.26 -4.17 17.65
CA THR A 136 -2.77 -5.36 18.36
C THR A 136 -1.70 -5.98 19.26
N ASP A 137 -2.10 -6.90 20.15
CA ASP A 137 -1.17 -7.67 20.97
C ASP A 137 -0.35 -8.70 20.17
N ASN A 138 -0.64 -8.88 18.87
CA ASN A 138 0.02 -9.85 18.00
C ASN A 138 1.12 -9.19 17.15
N ILE A 139 2.29 -8.98 17.77
CA ILE A 139 3.48 -8.42 17.10
C ILE A 139 3.92 -9.28 15.91
N ALA A 140 3.77 -10.60 15.97
CA ALA A 140 4.16 -11.50 14.89
C ALA A 140 3.33 -11.25 13.61
N ASN A 141 2.04 -10.93 13.76
CA ASN A 141 1.20 -10.53 12.65
C ASN A 141 1.64 -9.18 12.05
N GLY A 142 1.98 -8.21 12.92
CA GLY A 142 2.55 -6.93 12.49
C GLY A 142 3.83 -7.08 11.67
N ILE A 143 4.75 -7.94 12.12
CA ILE A 143 6.00 -8.23 11.38
C ILE A 143 5.70 -8.88 10.02
N THR A 144 4.77 -9.84 9.97
CA THR A 144 4.37 -10.50 8.71
C THR A 144 3.85 -9.48 7.69
N ILE A 145 3.00 -8.54 8.12
CA ILE A 145 2.44 -7.50 7.25
C ILE A 145 3.53 -6.51 6.80
N ALA A 146 4.37 -6.07 7.74
CA ALA A 146 5.47 -5.14 7.44
C ALA A 146 6.46 -5.70 6.41
N LEU A 147 6.79 -6.99 6.50
CA LEU A 147 7.66 -7.67 5.54
C LEU A 147 6.97 -7.95 4.21
N GLY A 148 5.64 -8.09 4.20
CA GLY A 148 4.88 -8.24 2.95
C GLY A 148 4.79 -6.93 2.16
N ILE A 149 4.76 -5.80 2.87
CA ILE A 149 4.66 -4.45 2.28
C ILE A 149 6.02 -3.89 1.86
N GLY A 150 7.04 -4.06 2.70
CA GLY A 150 8.39 -3.53 2.46
C GLY A 150 9.20 -4.38 1.48
#